data_AF-A0A7S0CAV0-F1
#
_entry.id   AF-A0A7S0CAV0-F1
#
_cell.length_a   1.000
_cell.length_b   1.000
_cell.length_c   1.000
_cell.angle_alpha   90.00
_cell.angle_beta   90.00
_cell.angle_gamma   90.00
#
_symmetry.space_group_name_H-M   'P 1'
#
loop_
_entity.id
_entity.type
_entity.pdbx_description
1 polymer ?
#
loop_
_entity_poly.entity_id
_entity_poly.type
_entity_poly.pdbx_seq_one_letter_code
_entity_poly.pdbx_strand_id
1 'polypeptide(L)'
;RQRGMHRRNGREPSPEDIFNMFFGGGMQGGGFGGPNVRVYSTGFGGQGFQRPRQRQGAQQGNQQGNEQPPQAGFGQLLQMLPILLIFLMSFFGAPIDDGTGPTGGSKYFSLTHSPPFIHPLQTKITTVKDIPFFVTEKFLRSLHRDRYQLGQVEKLVEKSYERFLRGECRNQQTYKNQLENQARYARGRGLTQADRERELKKAQAFELSRCDELRELFPHSR
;
A
#
# COMPACT_ATOMS: atom_id res chain seq x y z
N ARG A 1 -8.34 29.92 51.31
CA ARG A 1 -6.93 30.03 50.84
C ARG A 1 -6.60 28.78 50.03
N GLN A 2 -5.80 28.94 48.98
CA GLN A 2 -5.74 28.20 47.70
C GLN A 2 -5.46 26.69 47.77
N ARG A 3 -6.06 25.96 46.80
CA ARG A 3 -5.64 24.62 46.35
C ARG A 3 -4.30 24.74 45.61
N GLY A 4 -3.33 23.89 45.96
CA GLY A 4 -2.04 23.79 45.27
C GLY A 4 -1.81 22.37 44.77
N MET A 5 -1.91 22.19 43.46
CA MET A 5 -1.48 21.00 42.72
C MET A 5 0.06 20.94 42.66
N HIS A 6 0.66 19.77 42.86
CA HIS A 6 1.98 19.46 42.29
C HIS A 6 2.01 18.07 41.65
N ARG A 7 1.78 18.11 40.33
CA ARG A 7 2.45 17.38 39.22
C ARG A 7 2.98 15.97 39.50
N ARG A 8 2.29 14.99 38.94
CA ARG A 8 2.90 13.76 38.39
C ARG A 8 3.96 14.16 37.37
N ASN A 9 5.23 13.81 37.63
CA ASN A 9 6.27 13.83 36.61
C ASN A 9 5.96 12.74 35.57
N GLY A 10 5.37 13.12 34.44
CA GLY A 10 5.45 12.34 33.22
C GLY A 10 6.87 12.51 32.67
N ARG A 11 7.72 11.49 32.80
CA ARG A 11 8.94 11.41 32.00
C ARG A 11 8.48 11.16 30.56
N GLU A 12 8.80 12.07 29.65
CA GLU A 12 8.79 11.78 28.23
C GLU A 12 9.77 10.61 28.00
N PRO A 13 9.34 9.53 27.32
CA PRO A 13 10.25 8.44 27.01
C PRO A 13 11.33 8.96 26.07
N SER A 14 12.58 8.72 26.41
CA SER A 14 13.71 9.04 25.55
C SER A 14 13.64 8.20 24.25
N PRO A 15 14.19 8.66 23.13
CA PRO A 15 14.20 7.88 21.89
C PRO A 15 14.85 6.50 22.08
N GLU A 16 15.77 6.36 23.03
CA GLU A 16 16.39 5.10 23.44
C GLU A 16 15.42 4.21 24.25
N ASP A 17 14.59 4.80 25.11
CA ASP A 17 13.54 4.07 25.86
C ASP A 17 12.44 3.56 24.91
N ILE A 18 12.09 4.31 23.87
CA ILE A 18 11.12 3.86 22.84
C ILE A 18 11.71 2.71 22.02
N PHE A 19 12.99 2.82 21.67
CA PHE A 19 13.70 1.76 20.96
C PHE A 19 13.78 0.48 21.80
N ASN A 20 14.06 0.60 23.10
CA ASN A 20 14.09 -0.56 24.01
C ASN A 20 12.69 -1.10 24.33
N MET A 21 11.67 -0.26 24.39
CA MET A 21 10.27 -0.67 24.55
C MET A 21 9.77 -1.46 23.34
N PHE A 22 10.30 -1.17 22.14
CA PHE A 22 9.93 -1.86 20.90
C PHE A 22 10.84 -3.07 20.57
N PHE A 23 12.15 -2.98 20.79
CA PHE A 23 13.14 -3.98 20.34
C PHE A 23 13.83 -4.75 21.48
N GLY A 24 13.70 -4.31 22.74
CA GLY A 24 14.45 -4.81 23.90
C GLY A 24 13.65 -5.70 24.86
N GLY A 25 12.46 -6.16 24.49
CA GLY A 25 11.65 -7.06 25.34
C GLY A 25 10.81 -6.34 26.42
N GLY A 26 10.52 -5.06 26.22
CA GLY A 26 9.76 -4.21 27.15
C GLY A 26 8.31 -3.94 26.74
N MET A 27 7.58 -4.94 26.26
CA MET A 27 6.12 -4.86 26.10
C MET A 27 5.45 -6.08 26.76
N GLN A 28 5.75 -6.29 28.04
CA GLN A 28 4.82 -6.98 28.92
C GLN A 28 3.64 -6.03 29.16
N GLY A 29 2.65 -6.08 28.27
CA GLY A 29 1.52 -5.14 28.37
C GLY A 29 0.50 -5.21 27.25
N GLY A 30 0.06 -6.41 26.84
CA GLY A 30 -1.17 -6.52 26.05
C GLY A 30 -1.29 -7.82 25.27
N GLY A 31 -1.87 -8.85 25.89
CA GLY A 31 -2.45 -9.99 25.17
C GLY A 31 -2.03 -11.36 25.70
N PHE A 32 -2.98 -11.99 26.40
CA PHE A 32 -3.20 -13.45 26.48
C PHE A 32 -2.00 -14.38 26.73
N GLY A 33 -1.89 -14.92 27.96
CA GLY A 33 -1.24 -16.22 28.16
C GLY A 33 -0.60 -16.46 29.54
N GLY A 34 -1.37 -17.08 30.45
CA GLY A 34 -0.88 -18.08 31.42
C GLY A 34 -0.03 -17.64 32.63
N PRO A 35 -0.31 -18.16 33.85
CA PRO A 35 0.57 -17.97 35.00
C PRO A 35 1.79 -18.91 34.91
N ASN A 36 2.99 -18.35 35.14
CA ASN A 36 4.30 -19.00 35.36
C ASN A 36 5.31 -19.00 34.19
N VAL A 37 5.66 -17.83 33.64
CA VAL A 37 6.90 -17.69 32.87
C VAL A 37 7.85 -16.74 33.60
N ARG A 38 8.83 -17.31 34.32
CA ARG A 38 10.00 -16.59 34.82
C ARG A 38 11.07 -16.63 33.74
N VAL A 39 11.32 -15.51 33.07
CA VAL A 39 12.44 -15.38 32.14
C VAL A 39 13.64 -14.81 32.89
N TYR A 40 14.71 -15.60 32.99
CA TYR A 40 15.99 -15.17 33.52
C TYR A 40 16.74 -14.39 32.45
N SER A 41 16.98 -13.11 32.68
CA SER A 41 17.93 -12.31 31.91
C SER A 41 19.33 -12.57 32.43
N THR A 42 20.09 -13.42 31.75
CA THR A 42 21.54 -13.58 31.97
C THR A 42 22.27 -12.55 31.10
N GLY A 43 22.48 -11.36 31.64
CA GLY A 43 23.29 -10.30 31.05
C GLY A 43 24.72 -10.34 31.60
N PHE A 44 25.68 -10.45 30.69
CA PHE A 44 27.11 -10.48 30.92
C PHE A 44 27.65 -9.08 31.29
N GLY A 45 28.30 -8.94 32.44
CA GLY A 45 29.20 -7.82 32.76
C GLY A 45 28.75 -6.87 33.89
N GLY A 46 29.51 -6.83 34.98
CA GLY A 46 29.53 -5.71 35.93
C GLY A 46 29.37 -6.10 37.40
N GLN A 47 30.44 -5.92 38.16
CA GLN A 47 30.57 -6.16 39.60
C GLN A 47 29.50 -5.44 40.45
N GLY A 48 29.06 -6.08 41.55
CA GLY A 48 28.30 -5.38 42.60
C GLY A 48 27.69 -6.33 43.63
N PHE A 49 28.08 -6.17 44.89
CA PHE A 49 27.77 -7.02 46.03
C PHE A 49 26.29 -6.98 46.49
N GLN A 50 25.80 -8.09 47.08
CA GLN A 50 25.05 -8.22 48.37
C GLN A 50 23.89 -9.24 48.37
N ARG A 51 24.18 -10.47 48.84
CA ARG A 51 23.63 -11.20 50.03
C ARG A 51 22.09 -11.37 50.29
N PRO A 52 21.65 -12.38 51.11
CA PRO A 52 20.74 -13.46 50.68
C PRO A 52 19.47 -13.69 51.54
N ARG A 53 18.58 -14.61 51.12
CA ARG A 53 17.81 -15.57 51.98
C ARG A 53 16.92 -16.50 51.12
N GLN A 54 17.13 -17.82 51.10
CA GLN A 54 16.69 -18.87 52.05
C GLN A 54 15.26 -19.39 51.78
N ARG A 55 15.17 -20.65 51.31
CA ARG A 55 14.20 -21.74 51.64
C ARG A 55 14.37 -22.85 50.58
N GLN A 56 15.11 -23.93 50.86
CA GLN A 56 14.66 -25.21 51.45
C GLN A 56 13.36 -25.75 50.85
N GLY A 57 13.44 -26.90 50.18
CA GLY A 57 12.29 -27.73 49.84
C GLY A 57 12.54 -28.78 48.76
N ALA A 58 12.87 -30.00 49.22
CA ALA A 58 12.56 -31.31 48.62
C ALA A 58 13.36 -31.85 47.41
N GLN A 59 13.74 -33.12 47.61
CA GLN A 59 14.47 -34.05 46.76
C GLN A 59 13.56 -34.80 45.77
N GLN A 60 14.22 -35.61 44.93
CA GLN A 60 13.77 -36.57 43.91
C GLN A 60 13.69 -35.93 42.51
N GLY A 61 14.48 -36.31 41.51
CA GLY A 61 15.16 -37.57 41.26
C GLY A 61 14.48 -38.28 40.10
N ASN A 62 14.84 -37.96 38.86
CA ASN A 62 14.94 -38.92 37.76
C ASN A 62 15.42 -38.29 36.45
N GLN A 63 16.49 -38.88 35.94
CA GLN A 63 16.63 -39.38 34.57
C GLN A 63 16.59 -38.41 33.36
N GLN A 64 17.71 -38.52 32.65
CA GLN A 64 17.82 -38.72 31.19
C GLN A 64 17.73 -37.54 30.25
N GLY A 65 18.82 -37.42 29.49
CA GLY A 65 18.82 -36.98 28.09
C GLY A 65 18.53 -35.51 27.93
N ASN A 66 18.99 -34.82 26.92
CA ASN A 66 19.91 -35.04 25.84
C ASN A 66 20.01 -33.61 25.26
N GLU A 67 21.01 -33.35 24.43
CA GLU A 67 20.90 -32.34 23.38
C GLU A 67 20.82 -30.86 23.84
N GLN A 68 21.98 -30.21 23.70
CA GLN A 68 22.07 -28.80 23.30
C GLN A 68 20.96 -28.45 22.29
N PRO A 69 20.18 -27.37 22.47
CA PRO A 69 19.55 -26.72 21.35
C PRO A 69 20.51 -25.65 20.77
N PRO A 70 21.06 -25.85 19.56
CA PRO A 70 21.61 -24.75 18.78
C PRO A 70 20.44 -23.99 18.18
N GLN A 71 19.90 -23.00 18.90
CA GLN A 71 18.88 -22.09 18.34
C GLN A 71 19.24 -20.61 18.54
N ALA A 72 20.53 -20.28 18.56
CA ALA A 72 21.03 -18.91 18.59
C ALA A 72 21.02 -18.19 17.22
N GLY A 73 20.33 -18.73 16.21
CA GLY A 73 20.30 -18.15 14.85
C GLY A 73 18.95 -17.56 14.43
N PHE A 74 17.84 -18.23 14.76
CA PHE A 74 16.51 -17.84 14.27
C PHE A 74 15.85 -16.73 15.10
N GLY A 75 16.12 -16.65 16.40
CA GLY A 75 15.55 -15.60 17.27
C GLY A 75 16.05 -14.19 16.93
N GLN A 76 17.33 -14.07 16.55
CA GLN A 76 17.94 -12.79 16.18
C GLN A 76 17.40 -12.24 14.84
N LEU A 77 17.06 -13.13 13.90
CA LEU A 77 16.48 -12.77 12.61
C LEU A 77 15.03 -12.25 12.75
N LEU A 78 14.27 -12.79 13.70
CA LEU A 78 12.91 -12.32 14.00
C LEU A 78 12.91 -10.91 14.60
N GLN A 79 13.96 -10.51 15.34
CA GLN A 79 14.12 -9.14 15.86
C GLN A 79 14.34 -8.11 14.75
N MET A 80 14.90 -8.52 13.61
CA MET A 80 15.14 -7.67 12.45
C MET A 80 13.94 -7.57 11.50
N LEU A 81 12.91 -8.40 11.69
CA LEU A 81 11.70 -8.43 10.89
C LEU A 81 10.98 -7.06 10.77
N PRO A 82 10.77 -6.28 11.84
CA PRO A 82 10.15 -4.94 11.71
C PRO A 82 10.95 -3.96 10.84
N ILE A 83 12.29 -3.99 10.89
CA ILE A 83 13.14 -3.15 10.04
C ILE A 83 13.09 -3.66 8.60
N LEU A 84 13.11 -4.97 8.41
CA LEU A 84 12.97 -5.62 7.12
C LEU A 84 11.62 -5.29 6.46
N LEU A 85 10.52 -5.25 7.23
CA LEU A 85 9.20 -4.87 6.70
C LEU A 85 9.14 -3.42 6.23
N ILE A 86 9.76 -2.48 6.96
CA ILE A 86 9.83 -1.07 6.57
C ILE A 86 10.71 -0.91 5.31
N PHE A 87 11.83 -1.62 5.27
CA PHE A 87 12.72 -1.66 4.10
C PHE A 87 11.99 -2.23 2.89
N LEU A 88 11.36 -3.40 3.01
CA LEU A 88 10.58 -4.02 1.93
C LEU A 88 9.43 -3.12 1.47
N MET A 89 8.70 -2.44 2.38
CA MET A 89 7.68 -1.45 1.97
C MET A 89 8.27 -0.23 1.24
N SER A 90 9.53 0.12 1.49
CA SER A 90 10.23 1.20 0.78
C SER A 90 10.68 0.77 -0.63
N PHE A 91 11.01 -0.52 -0.83
CA PHE A 91 11.43 -1.06 -2.15
C PHE A 91 10.25 -1.54 -3.00
N PHE A 92 9.25 -2.17 -2.39
CA PHE A 92 7.96 -2.49 -3.00
C PHE A 92 7.05 -1.28 -2.81
N GLY A 93 7.36 -0.20 -3.54
CA GLY A 93 6.70 1.10 -3.40
C GLY A 93 5.20 0.96 -3.14
N ALA A 94 4.79 1.18 -1.90
CA ALA A 94 3.41 1.52 -1.63
C ALA A 94 3.11 2.76 -2.48
N PRO A 95 2.02 2.78 -3.28
CA PRO A 95 1.59 4.00 -3.93
C PRO A 95 1.01 4.89 -2.83
N ILE A 96 1.89 5.48 -2.04
CA ILE A 96 1.56 6.53 -1.10
C ILE A 96 1.34 7.76 -1.98
N ASP A 97 0.07 8.17 -2.05
CA ASP A 97 -0.39 9.50 -2.49
C ASP A 97 -0.45 9.87 -3.98
N ASP A 98 -0.55 8.92 -4.92
CA ASP A 98 -0.68 9.26 -6.36
C ASP A 98 -1.83 8.59 -7.16
N GLY A 99 -2.96 8.30 -6.49
CA GLY A 99 -4.23 8.04 -7.17
C GLY A 99 -4.31 6.77 -8.03
N THR A 100 -3.48 5.76 -7.75
CA THR A 100 -3.36 4.51 -8.50
C THR A 100 -4.16 3.34 -7.90
N GLY A 101 -5.29 3.61 -7.26
CA GLY A 101 -6.30 2.58 -7.03
C GLY A 101 -6.99 2.20 -8.35
N PRO A 102 -7.54 0.97 -8.48
CA PRO A 102 -8.33 0.56 -9.66
C PRO A 102 -9.57 1.44 -9.89
N THR A 103 -9.94 2.31 -8.94
CA THR A 103 -11.00 3.32 -9.03
C THR A 103 -10.51 4.71 -9.43
N GLY A 104 -9.21 4.95 -9.62
CA GLY A 104 -8.66 6.24 -10.04
C GLY A 104 -8.97 7.42 -9.09
N GLY A 105 -9.42 7.14 -7.88
CA GLY A 105 -9.80 8.14 -6.88
C GLY A 105 -8.56 8.68 -6.18
N SER A 106 -8.20 9.93 -6.47
CA SER A 106 -7.35 10.71 -5.57
C SER A 106 -8.19 11.19 -4.37
N LYS A 107 -7.55 11.67 -3.30
CA LYS A 107 -8.25 12.31 -2.17
C LYS A 107 -9.21 13.45 -2.60
N TYR A 108 -8.98 14.03 -3.78
CA TYR A 108 -9.66 15.24 -4.25
C TYR A 108 -10.71 14.95 -5.35
N PHE A 109 -10.48 13.95 -6.19
CA PHE A 109 -11.34 13.64 -7.33
C PHE A 109 -11.32 12.15 -7.70
N SER A 110 -12.31 11.72 -8.48
CA SER A 110 -12.37 10.42 -9.14
C SER A 110 -12.72 10.60 -10.62
N LEU A 111 -12.20 9.77 -11.53
CA LEU A 111 -12.61 9.76 -12.94
C LEU A 111 -13.96 9.06 -13.16
N THR A 112 -14.41 8.28 -12.17
CA THR A 112 -15.68 7.53 -12.21
C THR A 112 -16.57 7.92 -11.04
N HIS A 113 -17.88 7.89 -11.28
CA HIS A 113 -18.86 8.16 -10.23
C HIS A 113 -18.80 7.06 -9.16
N SER A 114 -18.36 7.42 -7.96
CA SER A 114 -18.28 6.50 -6.82
C SER A 114 -18.40 7.27 -5.51
N PRO A 115 -19.27 6.89 -4.56
CA PRO A 115 -19.35 7.58 -3.28
C PRO A 115 -17.98 7.62 -2.57
N PRO A 116 -17.52 8.78 -2.05
CA PRO A 116 -18.22 10.05 -1.91
C PRO A 116 -18.11 11.04 -3.10
N PHE A 117 -17.45 10.65 -4.19
CA PHE A 117 -17.28 11.43 -5.43
C PHE A 117 -18.50 11.31 -6.34
N ILE A 118 -19.53 12.10 -6.04
CA ILE A 118 -20.82 12.07 -6.75
C ILE A 118 -21.09 13.32 -7.59
N HIS A 119 -20.36 14.42 -7.35
CA HIS A 119 -20.62 15.68 -8.04
C HIS A 119 -19.77 15.78 -9.31
N PRO A 120 -20.38 15.85 -10.50
CA PRO A 120 -19.64 15.96 -11.75
C PRO A 120 -19.07 17.37 -11.93
N LEU A 121 -17.84 17.43 -12.42
CA LEU A 121 -17.12 18.62 -12.86
C LEU A 121 -16.36 18.31 -14.15
N GLN A 122 -15.87 19.36 -14.81
CA GLN A 122 -15.06 19.27 -16.02
C GLN A 122 -13.86 20.20 -15.89
N THR A 123 -12.74 19.82 -16.50
CA THR A 123 -11.52 20.66 -16.53
C THR A 123 -11.78 21.92 -17.35
N LYS A 124 -11.41 23.09 -16.82
CA LYS A 124 -11.65 24.39 -17.46
C LYS A 124 -10.40 25.27 -17.53
N ILE A 125 -9.50 25.10 -16.59
CA ILE A 125 -8.30 25.93 -16.40
C ILE A 125 -7.11 25.35 -17.17
N THR A 126 -7.03 24.03 -17.23
CA THR A 126 -5.87 23.35 -17.78
C THR A 126 -5.84 23.31 -19.31
N THR A 127 -4.78 22.73 -19.87
CA THR A 127 -4.53 22.68 -21.32
C THR A 127 -5.57 21.84 -22.05
N VAL A 128 -5.95 20.70 -21.47
CA VAL A 128 -6.97 19.79 -21.97
C VAL A 128 -8.26 20.07 -21.21
N LYS A 129 -9.24 20.59 -21.94
CA LYS A 129 -10.54 20.98 -21.39
C LYS A 129 -11.54 19.84 -21.49
N ASP A 130 -12.62 19.99 -20.76
CA ASP A 130 -13.81 19.14 -20.85
C ASP A 130 -13.60 17.68 -20.42
N ILE A 131 -12.52 17.38 -19.69
CA ILE A 131 -12.31 16.06 -19.08
C ILE A 131 -13.28 15.91 -17.90
N PRO A 132 -14.21 14.94 -17.92
CA PRO A 132 -15.16 14.74 -16.83
C PRO A 132 -14.47 14.10 -15.62
N PHE A 133 -14.75 14.64 -14.43
CA PHE A 133 -14.33 14.06 -13.16
C PHE A 133 -15.38 14.31 -12.08
N PHE A 134 -15.32 13.54 -11.01
CA PHE A 134 -16.25 13.58 -9.89
C PHE A 134 -15.53 14.03 -8.63
N VAL A 135 -16.19 14.89 -7.85
CA VAL A 135 -15.67 15.43 -6.60
C VAL A 135 -16.62 15.19 -5.44
N THR A 136 -16.09 15.32 -4.23
CA THR A 136 -16.89 15.29 -3.01
C THR A 136 -17.56 16.63 -2.74
N GLU A 137 -18.60 16.65 -1.92
CA GLU A 137 -19.25 17.91 -1.50
C GLU A 137 -18.27 18.85 -0.77
N LYS A 138 -17.34 18.28 0.02
CA LYS A 138 -16.32 19.05 0.74
C LYS A 138 -15.42 19.81 -0.23
N PHE A 139 -15.06 19.20 -1.36
CA PHE A 139 -14.26 19.83 -2.40
C PHE A 139 -14.93 21.08 -2.97
N LEU A 140 -16.24 21.02 -3.25
CA LEU A 140 -17.00 22.16 -3.78
C LEU A 140 -17.05 23.34 -2.81
N ARG A 141 -17.10 23.06 -1.51
CA ARG A 141 -17.17 24.11 -0.48
C ARG A 141 -15.84 24.82 -0.23
N SER A 142 -14.71 24.12 -0.41
CA SER A 142 -13.37 24.66 -0.12
C SER A 142 -12.52 24.89 -1.39
N LEU A 143 -12.01 23.82 -2.00
CA LEU A 143 -11.01 23.87 -3.07
C LEU A 143 -11.55 24.48 -4.37
N HIS A 144 -12.83 24.27 -4.69
CA HIS A 144 -13.40 24.76 -5.94
C HIS A 144 -13.44 26.29 -6.05
N ARG A 145 -13.45 27.01 -4.92
CA ARG A 145 -13.49 28.48 -4.88
C ARG A 145 -12.13 29.12 -5.16
N ASP A 146 -11.05 28.42 -4.85
CA ASP A 146 -9.69 28.90 -5.08
C ASP A 146 -9.22 28.45 -6.47
N ARG A 147 -9.02 29.42 -7.37
CA ARG A 147 -8.62 29.16 -8.76
C ARG A 147 -7.26 28.48 -8.87
N TYR A 148 -6.33 28.77 -7.95
CA TYR A 148 -5.02 28.13 -7.93
C TYR A 148 -5.14 26.66 -7.51
N GLN A 149 -5.84 26.39 -6.41
CA GLN A 149 -6.05 25.01 -5.93
C GLN A 149 -6.82 24.17 -6.94
N LEU A 150 -7.88 24.72 -7.54
CA LEU A 150 -8.63 24.05 -8.60
C LEU A 150 -7.73 23.71 -9.80
N GLY A 151 -6.90 24.66 -10.25
CA GLY A 151 -5.95 24.41 -11.34
C GLY A 151 -4.94 23.30 -11.02
N GLN A 152 -4.49 23.18 -9.78
CA GLN A 152 -3.60 22.09 -9.37
C GLN A 152 -4.31 20.73 -9.38
N VAL A 153 -5.57 20.68 -8.97
CA VAL A 153 -6.38 19.46 -9.01
C VAL A 153 -6.68 19.07 -10.45
N GLU A 154 -7.07 20.02 -11.30
CA GLU A 154 -7.31 19.75 -12.72
C GLU A 154 -6.05 19.22 -13.42
N LYS A 155 -4.84 19.71 -13.09
CA LYS A 155 -3.58 19.13 -13.61
C LYS A 155 -3.38 17.68 -13.18
N LEU A 156 -3.81 17.32 -11.98
CA LEU A 156 -3.78 15.92 -11.52
C LEU A 156 -4.83 15.08 -12.27
N VAL A 157 -6.02 15.64 -12.54
CA VAL A 157 -7.05 15.02 -13.36
C VAL A 157 -6.51 14.72 -14.76
N GLU A 158 -5.88 15.69 -15.42
CA GLU A 158 -5.27 15.51 -16.74
C GLU A 158 -4.27 14.35 -16.77
N LYS A 159 -3.32 14.35 -15.83
CA LYS A 159 -2.30 13.28 -15.74
C LYS A 159 -2.91 11.90 -15.49
N SER A 160 -3.91 11.84 -14.60
CA SER A 160 -4.63 10.59 -14.31
C SER A 160 -5.41 10.10 -15.52
N TYR A 161 -6.06 11.02 -16.23
CA TYR A 161 -6.85 10.72 -17.42
C TYR A 161 -5.97 10.28 -18.60
N GLU A 162 -4.82 10.92 -18.80
CA GLU A 162 -3.82 10.48 -19.78
C GLU A 162 -3.37 9.04 -19.50
N ARG A 163 -3.05 8.73 -18.23
CA ARG A 163 -2.66 7.37 -17.82
C ARG A 163 -3.78 6.36 -18.06
N PHE A 164 -5.02 6.73 -17.76
CA PHE A 164 -6.20 5.91 -18.05
C PHE A 164 -6.33 5.63 -19.55
N LEU A 165 -6.29 6.67 -20.40
CA LEU A 165 -6.36 6.52 -21.85
C LEU A 165 -5.22 5.69 -22.43
N ARG A 166 -3.99 5.83 -21.91
CA ARG A 166 -2.85 4.97 -22.28
C ARG A 166 -3.13 3.50 -21.96
N GLY A 167 -3.68 3.21 -20.78
CA GLY A 167 -4.07 1.86 -20.37
C GLY A 167 -5.15 1.28 -21.27
N GLU A 168 -6.23 2.04 -21.48
CA GLU A 168 -7.35 1.63 -22.33
C GLU A 168 -6.96 1.44 -23.79
N CYS A 169 -6.11 2.32 -24.33
CA CYS A 169 -5.56 2.16 -25.67
C CYS A 169 -4.74 0.86 -25.80
N ARG A 170 -3.90 0.53 -24.81
CA ARG A 170 -3.16 -0.74 -24.78
C ARG A 170 -4.12 -1.94 -24.71
N ASN A 171 -5.18 -1.84 -23.93
CA ASN A 171 -6.21 -2.87 -23.84
C ASN A 171 -6.91 -3.08 -25.19
N GLN A 172 -7.31 -2.00 -25.85
CA GLN A 172 -7.93 -2.03 -27.19
C GLN A 172 -6.98 -2.61 -28.26
N GLN A 173 -5.72 -2.19 -28.27
CA GLN A 173 -4.71 -2.75 -29.18
C GLN A 173 -4.48 -4.24 -28.93
N THR A 174 -4.40 -4.66 -27.67
CA THR A 174 -4.24 -6.07 -27.30
C THR A 174 -5.44 -6.88 -27.78
N TYR A 175 -6.65 -6.37 -27.57
CA TYR A 175 -7.88 -7.01 -28.04
C TYR A 175 -7.92 -7.13 -29.56
N LYS A 176 -7.57 -6.06 -30.29
CA LYS A 176 -7.46 -6.10 -31.75
C LYS A 176 -6.44 -7.14 -32.22
N ASN A 177 -5.26 -7.17 -31.62
CA ASN A 177 -4.21 -8.14 -31.92
C ASN A 177 -4.68 -9.58 -31.64
N GLN A 178 -5.45 -9.80 -30.56
CA GLN A 178 -6.06 -11.09 -30.27
C GLN A 178 -7.04 -11.51 -31.36
N LEU A 179 -7.93 -10.61 -31.82
CA LEU A 179 -8.85 -10.89 -32.93
C LEU A 179 -8.11 -11.23 -34.22
N GLU A 180 -7.06 -10.46 -34.56
CA GLU A 180 -6.24 -10.75 -35.73
C GLU A 180 -5.53 -12.09 -35.63
N ASN A 181 -4.94 -12.40 -34.48
CA ASN A 181 -4.26 -13.67 -34.25
C ASN A 181 -5.23 -14.85 -34.32
N GLN A 182 -6.42 -14.72 -33.74
CA GLN A 182 -7.48 -15.73 -33.82
C GLN A 182 -7.85 -16.06 -35.27
N ALA A 183 -7.95 -15.03 -36.12
CA ALA A 183 -8.24 -15.18 -37.53
C ALA A 183 -7.03 -15.73 -38.33
N ARG A 184 -5.80 -15.36 -37.97
CA ARG A 184 -4.57 -15.87 -38.60
C ARG A 184 -4.33 -17.35 -38.30
N TYR A 185 -4.51 -17.77 -37.05
CA TYR A 185 -4.30 -19.15 -36.59
C TYR A 185 -5.55 -20.03 -36.69
N ALA A 186 -6.61 -19.54 -37.34
CA ALA A 186 -7.86 -20.26 -37.58
C ALA A 186 -7.68 -21.62 -38.29
N ARG A 187 -6.63 -21.79 -39.11
CA ARG A 187 -6.29 -23.08 -39.75
C ARG A 187 -6.06 -24.21 -38.74
N GLY A 188 -5.48 -23.90 -37.57
CA GLY A 188 -5.27 -24.90 -36.51
C GLY A 188 -6.56 -25.32 -35.81
N ARG A 189 -7.68 -24.62 -36.04
CA ARG A 189 -8.99 -24.86 -35.41
C ARG A 189 -10.03 -25.45 -36.37
N GLY A 190 -9.63 -25.82 -37.60
CA GLY A 190 -10.54 -26.41 -38.59
C GLY A 190 -11.53 -25.43 -39.22
N LEU A 191 -11.32 -24.11 -39.11
CA LEU A 191 -12.17 -23.10 -39.75
C LEU A 191 -11.97 -23.07 -41.27
N THR A 192 -13.05 -22.78 -42.00
CA THR A 192 -12.99 -22.61 -43.46
C THR A 192 -12.31 -21.28 -43.83
N GLN A 193 -11.87 -21.16 -45.08
CA GLN A 193 -11.28 -19.92 -45.60
C GLN A 193 -12.26 -18.73 -45.55
N ALA A 194 -13.56 -18.98 -45.75
CA ALA A 194 -14.60 -17.95 -45.66
C ALA A 194 -14.79 -17.44 -44.23
N ASP A 195 -14.77 -18.34 -43.24
CA ASP A 195 -14.88 -17.97 -41.82
C ASP A 195 -13.70 -17.11 -41.39
N ARG A 196 -12.49 -17.45 -41.84
CA ARG A 196 -11.27 -16.68 -41.60
C ARG A 196 -11.36 -15.26 -42.15
N GLU A 197 -11.86 -15.08 -43.37
CA GLU A 197 -12.04 -13.76 -43.97
C GLU A 197 -13.06 -12.92 -43.19
N ARG A 198 -14.12 -13.55 -42.69
CA ARG A 198 -15.10 -12.88 -41.82
C ARG A 198 -14.49 -12.44 -40.50
N GLU A 199 -13.66 -13.27 -39.86
CA GLU A 199 -12.96 -12.90 -38.62
C GLU A 199 -11.93 -11.78 -38.84
N LEU A 200 -11.16 -11.83 -39.94
CA LEU A 200 -10.22 -10.76 -40.29
C LEU A 200 -10.94 -9.42 -40.51
N LYS A 201 -12.07 -9.42 -41.22
CA LYS A 201 -12.88 -8.21 -41.41
C LYS A 201 -13.37 -7.63 -40.08
N LYS A 202 -13.76 -8.48 -39.12
CA LYS A 202 -14.14 -8.02 -37.76
C LYS A 202 -12.96 -7.37 -37.04
N ALA A 203 -11.77 -7.98 -37.11
CA ALA A 203 -10.56 -7.44 -36.48
C ALA A 203 -10.16 -6.09 -37.10
N GLN A 204 -10.26 -5.96 -38.43
CA GLN A 204 -9.97 -4.72 -39.15
C GLN A 204 -10.98 -3.61 -38.84
N ALA A 205 -12.26 -3.97 -38.72
CA ALA A 205 -13.33 -3.04 -38.35
C ALA A 205 -13.30 -2.61 -36.88
N PHE A 206 -12.46 -3.21 -36.03
CA PHE A 206 -12.32 -2.78 -34.65
C PHE A 206 -11.62 -1.42 -34.58
N GLU A 207 -12.39 -0.40 -34.18
CA GLU A 207 -11.96 0.97 -33.99
C GLU A 207 -11.23 1.14 -32.65
N LEU A 208 -10.13 1.88 -32.67
CA LEU A 208 -9.30 2.16 -31.49
C LEU A 208 -9.66 3.51 -30.87
N SER A 209 -10.95 3.67 -30.54
CA SER A 209 -11.52 4.96 -30.09
C SER A 209 -10.75 5.62 -28.94
N ARG A 210 -10.24 4.85 -27.97
CA ARG A 210 -9.47 5.39 -26.84
C ARG A 210 -8.05 5.79 -27.24
N CYS A 211 -7.47 5.10 -28.22
CA CYS A 211 -6.19 5.51 -28.80
C CYS A 211 -6.32 6.80 -29.62
N ASP A 212 -7.44 6.97 -30.34
CA ASP A 212 -7.74 8.19 -31.10
C ASP A 212 -7.94 9.37 -30.16
N GLU A 213 -8.73 9.21 -29.10
CA GLU A 213 -8.93 10.18 -28.03
C GLU A 213 -7.62 10.58 -27.35
N LEU A 214 -6.74 9.61 -27.03
CA LEU A 214 -5.41 9.89 -26.47
C LEU A 214 -4.56 10.76 -27.41
N ARG A 215 -4.60 10.46 -28.72
CA ARG A 215 -3.81 11.19 -29.73
C ARG A 215 -4.31 12.61 -29.95
N GLU A 216 -5.62 12.82 -29.87
CA GLU A 216 -6.25 14.12 -30.01
C GLU A 216 -5.98 15.01 -28.79
N LEU A 217 -6.23 14.48 -27.58
CA LEU A 217 -6.12 15.23 -26.34
C LEU A 217 -4.67 15.38 -25.85
N PHE A 218 -3.81 14.40 -26.12
CA PHE A 218 -2.42 14.35 -25.62
C PHE A 218 -1.40 14.01 -26.73
N PRO A 219 -1.18 14.91 -27.72
CA PRO A 219 -0.34 14.61 -28.89
C PRO A 219 1.15 14.37 -28.56
N HIS A 220 1.64 14.93 -27.46
CA HIS A 220 3.03 14.80 -26.99
C HIS A 220 3.28 13.56 -26.10
N SER A 221 2.25 12.75 -25.88
CA SER A 221 2.25 11.60 -24.95
C SER A 221 2.96 10.34 -25.49
N ARG A 222 3.74 10.41 -26.57
CA ARG A 222 4.39 9.22 -27.14
C ARG A 222 5.48 8.64 -26.26
#